data_AF-A0A365YVQ7-F1
#
_entry.id   AF-A0A365YVQ7-F1
#
_cell.length_a   1.000
_cell.length_b   1.000
_cell.length_c   1.000
_cell.angle_alpha   90.00
_cell.angle_beta   90.00
_cell.angle_gamma   90.00
#
_symmetry.space_group_name_H-M   'P 1'
#
loop_
_entity.id
_entity.type
_entity.pdbx_description
1 polymer ?
#
loop_
_entity_poly.entity_id
_entity_poly.type
_entity_poly.pdbx_seq_one_letter_code
_entity_poly.pdbx_strand_id
1 'polypeptide(L)'
;MTHFPHRARPSRIFPRSLAGGMLALGLVAATGLATGTAHAQQARQVQTRFGTVAIRNDRITWRGHVVHPTLAGNSGLMLAQVLPMGDSDIVLVQSIGGSLCPATYAVMQVSGKKERHTNFFGTCSDTPRASVQGDTLTIRMPSVHHDGMQHTYTYHAGLVSKDGVLLNSQCTKGTCENYFGDD
;
A
#
# COMPACT_ATOMS: atom_id res chain seq x y z
N MET A 1 50.94 23.48 18.47
CA MET A 1 50.60 22.19 19.11
C MET A 1 50.86 22.37 20.60
N THR A 2 49.85 22.76 21.40
CA THR A 2 49.00 21.90 22.27
C THR A 2 49.83 21.18 23.35
N HIS A 3 49.52 21.16 24.66
CA HIS A 3 48.40 21.61 25.48
C HIS A 3 48.83 21.60 26.96
N PHE A 4 48.06 22.33 27.79
CA PHE A 4 48.10 22.47 29.26
C PHE A 4 47.90 21.15 30.09
N PRO A 5 48.05 21.20 31.44
CA PRO A 5 48.45 20.10 32.32
C PRO A 5 47.34 19.57 33.28
N HIS A 6 47.80 18.79 34.28
CA HIS A 6 47.17 18.39 35.56
C HIS A 6 46.11 17.27 35.58
N ARG A 7 46.33 16.26 36.44
CA ARG A 7 45.41 16.02 37.56
C ARG A 7 46.00 15.22 38.71
N ALA A 8 45.63 15.66 39.91
CA ALA A 8 46.06 15.21 41.22
C ALA A 8 45.24 14.00 41.74
N ARG A 9 45.81 13.41 42.80
CA ARG A 9 45.40 12.21 43.56
C ARG A 9 43.98 12.27 44.17
N PRO A 10 43.39 11.09 44.48
CA PRO A 10 42.11 10.97 45.17
C PRO A 10 42.30 10.92 46.70
N SER A 11 41.36 11.52 47.43
CA SER A 11 41.19 11.34 48.88
C SER A 11 39.81 10.75 49.18
N ARG A 12 39.84 9.65 49.93
CA ARG A 12 38.72 8.88 50.51
C ARG A 12 37.90 9.76 51.44
N ILE A 13 36.56 9.59 51.50
CA ILE A 13 35.78 9.61 52.75
C ILE A 13 34.52 8.74 52.56
N PHE A 14 34.40 7.67 53.36
CA PHE A 14 33.14 6.97 53.66
C PHE A 14 32.48 7.67 54.87
N PRO A 15 31.15 7.67 54.96
CA PRO A 15 30.58 7.03 56.15
C PRO A 15 29.34 6.17 55.86
N ARG A 16 29.13 5.21 56.77
CA ARG A 16 27.98 4.30 56.92
C ARG A 16 26.81 5.04 57.57
N SER A 17 25.57 4.75 57.17
CA SER A 17 24.37 4.80 58.03
C SER A 17 23.18 4.22 57.25
N LEU A 18 22.69 3.04 57.63
CA LEU A 18 21.53 2.77 58.50
C LEU A 18 20.19 2.68 57.74
N ALA A 19 19.76 1.42 57.62
CA ALA A 19 18.39 0.90 57.72
C ALA A 19 17.20 1.87 57.56
N GLY A 20 16.32 1.54 56.60
CA GLY A 20 14.97 2.07 56.51
C GLY A 20 14.25 1.43 55.33
N GLY A 21 13.55 0.31 55.58
CA GLY A 21 12.74 -0.36 54.57
C GLY A 21 11.50 0.46 54.22
N MET A 22 11.15 0.53 52.95
CA MET A 22 9.79 0.77 52.48
C MET A 22 9.61 0.06 51.13
N LEU A 23 8.59 -0.80 51.11
CA LEU A 23 7.98 -1.50 49.99
C LEU A 23 8.22 -0.86 48.62
N ALA A 24 9.03 -1.50 47.78
CA ALA A 24 9.04 -1.25 46.35
C ALA A 24 7.84 -1.97 45.72
N LEU A 25 6.76 -1.23 45.50
CA LEU A 25 5.65 -1.65 44.67
C LEU A 25 6.19 -1.82 43.24
N GLY A 26 6.42 -3.07 42.82
CA GLY A 26 6.83 -3.39 41.46
C GLY A 26 5.70 -3.07 40.49
N LEU A 27 5.81 -1.97 39.74
CA LEU A 27 5.01 -1.75 38.53
C LEU A 27 5.54 -2.69 37.45
N VAL A 28 4.81 -3.79 37.20
CA VAL A 28 4.98 -4.59 36.00
C VAL A 28 4.48 -3.76 34.82
N ALA A 29 5.41 -3.20 34.03
CA ALA A 29 5.07 -2.57 32.77
C ALA A 29 4.66 -3.67 31.77
N ALA A 30 3.36 -3.94 31.67
CA ALA A 30 2.80 -4.75 30.60
C ALA A 30 2.93 -3.97 29.29
N THR A 31 3.98 -4.26 28.51
CA THR A 31 4.10 -3.76 27.14
C THR A 31 3.04 -4.46 26.29
N GLY A 32 1.89 -3.81 26.12
CA GLY A 32 0.86 -4.22 25.18
C GLY A 32 1.37 -4.12 23.76
N LEU A 33 1.45 -5.25 23.06
CA LEU A 33 1.67 -5.31 21.62
C LEU A 33 0.42 -4.76 20.92
N ALA A 34 0.49 -3.53 20.44
CA ALA A 34 -0.54 -3.00 19.53
C ALA A 34 -0.39 -3.69 18.17
N THR A 35 -1.07 -4.81 17.97
CA THR A 35 -1.31 -5.39 16.65
C THR A 35 -2.30 -4.50 15.92
N GLY A 36 -1.80 -3.46 15.24
CA GLY A 36 -2.60 -2.63 14.35
C GLY A 36 -2.99 -3.43 13.11
N THR A 37 -4.29 -3.67 12.92
CA THR A 37 -4.83 -4.17 11.66
C THR A 37 -4.70 -3.08 10.60
N ALA A 38 -3.89 -3.31 9.57
CA ALA A 38 -3.80 -2.42 8.42
C ALA A 38 -5.12 -2.48 7.62
N HIS A 39 -5.99 -1.51 7.81
CA HIS A 39 -7.09 -1.25 6.88
C HIS A 39 -6.48 -0.57 5.64
N ALA A 40 -6.87 -1.01 4.44
CA ALA A 40 -6.49 -0.35 3.20
C ALA A 40 -7.03 1.10 3.23
N GLN A 41 -6.17 2.07 3.53
CA GLN A 41 -6.56 3.47 3.61
C GLN A 41 -6.79 3.99 2.20
N GLN A 42 -8.05 4.10 1.81
CA GLN A 42 -8.44 4.73 0.55
C GLN A 42 -8.16 6.23 0.66
N ALA A 43 -7.37 6.77 -0.27
CA ALA A 43 -6.92 8.14 -0.24
C ALA A 43 -7.07 8.80 -1.63
N ARG A 44 -7.16 10.13 -1.66
CA ARG A 44 -7.04 10.90 -2.91
C ARG A 44 -5.58 11.11 -3.33
N GLN A 45 -4.64 10.79 -2.46
CA GLN A 45 -3.20 10.94 -2.70
C GLN A 45 -2.44 9.90 -1.87
N VAL A 46 -1.42 9.28 -2.47
CA VAL A 46 -0.49 8.38 -1.79
C VAL A 46 0.95 8.72 -2.16
N GLN A 47 1.87 8.48 -1.23
CA GLN A 47 3.30 8.69 -1.45
C GLN A 47 3.97 7.37 -1.85
N THR A 48 4.68 7.35 -2.98
CA THR A 48 5.54 6.24 -3.39
C THR A 48 7.01 6.63 -3.24
N ARG A 49 7.93 5.66 -3.33
CA ARG A 49 9.38 5.87 -3.44
C ARG A 49 9.77 6.69 -4.68
N PHE A 50 8.89 6.74 -5.69
CA PHE A 50 9.15 7.37 -6.99
C PHE A 50 8.31 8.64 -7.23
N GLY A 51 7.78 9.21 -6.16
CA GLY A 51 6.99 10.43 -6.19
C GLY A 51 5.53 10.20 -5.82
N THR A 52 4.78 11.29 -5.75
CA THR A 52 3.39 11.27 -5.34
C THR A 52 2.49 10.79 -6.48
N VAL A 53 1.56 9.89 -6.16
CA VAL A 53 0.39 9.57 -6.99
C VAL A 53 -0.82 10.24 -6.38
N ALA A 54 -1.58 10.99 -7.17
CA ALA A 54 -2.74 11.76 -6.69
C ALA A 54 -3.86 11.76 -7.71
N ILE A 55 -5.10 11.92 -7.23
CA ILE A 55 -6.27 12.12 -8.07
C ILE A 55 -6.58 13.62 -8.10
N ARG A 56 -6.58 14.21 -9.30
CA ARG A 56 -6.86 15.63 -9.53
C ARG A 56 -7.82 15.76 -10.71
N ASN A 57 -8.93 16.45 -10.51
CA ASN A 57 -9.99 16.61 -11.53
C ASN A 57 -10.38 15.25 -12.16
N ASP A 58 -10.57 14.24 -11.31
CA ASP A 58 -10.89 12.85 -11.68
C ASP A 58 -9.88 12.17 -12.63
N ARG A 59 -8.64 12.67 -12.66
CA ARG A 59 -7.52 12.08 -13.37
C ARG A 59 -6.44 11.66 -12.40
N ILE A 60 -5.80 10.55 -12.70
CA ILE A 60 -4.63 10.08 -11.95
C ILE A 60 -3.44 10.91 -12.41
N THR A 61 -2.65 11.40 -11.45
CA THR A 61 -1.43 12.15 -11.69
C THR A 61 -0.27 11.47 -10.97
N TRP A 62 0.89 11.42 -11.63
CA TRP A 62 2.14 10.99 -11.03
C TRP A 62 3.23 12.02 -11.32
N ARG A 63 3.90 12.49 -10.27
CA ARG A 63 4.86 13.60 -10.36
C ARG A 63 4.27 14.86 -11.02
N GLY A 64 2.97 15.07 -10.85
CA GLY A 64 2.24 16.21 -11.43
C GLY A 64 1.77 16.02 -12.87
N HIS A 65 2.19 14.94 -13.56
CA HIS A 65 1.74 14.63 -14.91
C HIS A 65 0.53 13.70 -14.88
N VAL A 66 -0.44 13.95 -15.76
CA VAL A 66 -1.58 13.05 -15.95
C VAL A 66 -1.09 11.73 -16.52
N VAL A 67 -1.54 10.63 -15.92
CA VAL A 67 -1.27 9.26 -16.37
C VAL A 67 -2.58 8.51 -16.56
N HIS A 68 -2.50 7.34 -17.19
CA HIS A 68 -3.61 6.41 -17.30
C HIS A 68 -3.66 5.45 -16.10
N PRO A 69 -4.80 4.80 -15.82
CA PRO A 69 -6.08 4.88 -16.54
C PRO A 69 -6.78 6.23 -16.52
N THR A 70 -7.51 6.53 -17.59
CA THR A 70 -8.65 7.44 -17.50
C THR A 70 -9.91 6.62 -17.29
N LEU A 71 -10.76 7.04 -16.37
CA LEU A 71 -12.03 6.39 -16.11
C LEU A 71 -13.08 6.93 -17.08
N ALA A 72 -13.78 6.03 -17.77
CA ALA A 72 -14.91 6.40 -18.62
C ALA A 72 -16.21 6.41 -17.78
N GLY A 73 -17.04 7.44 -17.94
CA GLY A 73 -18.35 7.55 -17.28
C GLY A 73 -18.35 8.33 -15.95
N ASN A 74 -19.40 8.12 -15.13
CA ASN A 74 -19.69 8.89 -13.91
C ASN A 74 -19.12 8.27 -12.62
N SER A 75 -18.04 7.51 -12.74
CA SER A 75 -17.44 6.84 -11.59
C SER A 75 -16.38 7.74 -10.93
N GLY A 76 -16.18 7.56 -9.63
CA GLY A 76 -15.11 8.18 -8.86
C GLY A 76 -13.84 7.33 -8.85
N LEU A 77 -12.70 7.97 -8.59
CA LEU A 77 -11.43 7.29 -8.36
C LEU A 77 -11.01 7.39 -6.90
N MET A 78 -10.41 6.32 -6.39
CA MET A 78 -9.68 6.30 -5.12
C MET A 78 -8.34 5.58 -5.30
N LEU A 79 -7.33 6.00 -4.54
CA LEU A 79 -6.05 5.29 -4.45
C LEU A 79 -6.09 4.41 -3.21
N ALA A 80 -5.77 3.14 -3.38
CA ALA A 80 -5.59 2.20 -2.29
C ALA A 80 -4.10 2.10 -1.94
N GLN A 81 -3.74 1.03 -1.23
CA GLN A 81 -2.41 0.78 -0.69
C GLN A 81 -1.26 0.90 -1.71
N VAL A 82 -0.10 1.31 -1.21
CA VAL A 82 1.18 1.29 -1.93
C VAL A 82 1.96 0.03 -1.51
N LEU A 83 2.34 -0.78 -2.49
CA LEU A 83 3.07 -2.04 -2.28
C LEU A 83 4.44 -1.97 -2.99
N PRO A 84 5.56 -2.06 -2.26
CA PRO A 84 6.88 -2.16 -2.88
C PRO A 84 7.01 -3.46 -3.70
N MET A 85 7.56 -3.37 -4.92
CA MET A 85 7.84 -4.52 -5.78
C MET A 85 9.15 -4.29 -6.55
N GLY A 86 10.24 -4.86 -6.04
CA GLY A 86 11.58 -4.64 -6.58
C GLY A 86 11.94 -3.15 -6.61
N ASP A 87 12.34 -2.68 -7.80
CA ASP A 87 12.69 -1.28 -8.12
C ASP A 87 11.48 -0.41 -8.50
N SER A 88 10.28 -0.84 -8.16
CA SER A 88 9.02 -0.17 -8.46
C SER A 88 8.05 -0.21 -7.28
N ASP A 89 7.10 0.72 -7.24
CA ASP A 89 5.95 0.65 -6.33
C ASP A 89 4.69 0.37 -7.13
N ILE A 90 3.82 -0.44 -6.53
CA ILE A 90 2.49 -0.72 -7.01
C ILE A 90 1.50 0.16 -6.24
N VAL A 91 0.63 0.83 -6.96
CA VAL A 91 -0.54 1.51 -6.42
C VAL A 91 -1.77 0.85 -7.02
N LEU A 92 -2.67 0.39 -6.16
CA LEU A 92 -3.99 -0.06 -6.61
C LEU A 92 -4.90 1.17 -6.75
N VAL A 93 -5.47 1.33 -7.93
CA VAL A 93 -6.42 2.39 -8.24
C VAL A 93 -7.79 1.78 -8.26
N GLN A 94 -8.70 2.26 -7.42
CA GLN A 94 -10.06 1.79 -7.34
C GLN A 94 -10.99 2.73 -8.11
N SER A 95 -11.80 2.17 -8.99
CA SER A 95 -12.99 2.84 -9.52
C SER A 95 -14.17 2.54 -8.60
N ILE A 96 -14.88 3.58 -8.18
CA ILE A 96 -16.06 3.51 -7.30
C ILE A 96 -17.27 4.17 -7.97
N GLY A 97 -18.47 3.65 -7.77
CA GLY A 97 -19.70 4.35 -8.16
C GLY A 97 -20.11 4.20 -9.62
N GLY A 98 -20.05 2.98 -10.17
CA GLY A 98 -20.86 2.59 -11.32
C GLY A 98 -22.15 1.90 -10.84
N SER A 99 -23.27 2.05 -11.56
CA SER A 99 -24.57 1.46 -11.19
C SER A 99 -24.62 -0.08 -11.22
N LEU A 100 -23.56 -0.74 -11.70
CA LEU A 100 -23.51 -2.20 -11.88
C LEU A 100 -22.41 -2.89 -11.06
N CYS A 101 -21.48 -2.15 -10.46
CA CYS A 101 -20.30 -2.75 -9.82
C CYS A 101 -19.76 -1.83 -8.72
N PRO A 102 -19.84 -2.23 -7.43
CA PRO A 102 -19.36 -1.40 -6.32
C PRO A 102 -17.89 -1.00 -6.45
N ALA A 103 -17.03 -1.90 -6.93
CA ALA A 103 -15.61 -1.60 -7.13
C ALA A 103 -14.95 -2.42 -8.25
N THR A 104 -14.14 -1.75 -9.06
CA THR A 104 -13.11 -2.37 -9.91
C THR A 104 -11.75 -1.77 -9.62
N TYR A 105 -10.68 -2.45 -9.99
CA TYR A 105 -9.30 -2.07 -9.69
C TYR A 105 -8.42 -2.04 -10.93
N ALA A 106 -7.52 -1.08 -11.01
CA ALA A 106 -6.39 -1.09 -11.92
C ALA A 106 -5.09 -1.11 -11.13
N VAL A 107 -4.05 -1.70 -11.71
CA VAL A 107 -2.70 -1.67 -11.17
C VAL A 107 -1.96 -0.52 -11.83
N MET A 108 -1.35 0.35 -11.03
CA MET A 108 -0.38 1.34 -11.47
C MET A 108 0.98 1.01 -10.88
N GLN A 109 1.94 0.62 -11.73
CA GLN A 109 3.33 0.39 -11.34
C GLN A 109 4.15 1.63 -11.67
N VAL A 110 4.85 2.21 -10.69
CA VAL A 110 5.71 3.39 -10.86
C VAL A 110 7.14 3.06 -10.49
N SER A 111 8.11 3.61 -11.24
CA SER A 111 9.54 3.46 -11.02
C SER A 111 10.24 4.81 -11.22
N GLY A 112 11.57 4.87 -11.05
CA GLY A 112 12.31 6.13 -11.23
C GLY A 112 12.17 6.77 -12.62
N LYS A 113 11.86 6.00 -13.66
CA LYS A 113 11.87 6.46 -15.06
C LYS A 113 10.54 6.37 -15.80
N LYS A 114 9.67 5.44 -15.38
CA LYS A 114 8.43 5.12 -16.11
C LYS A 114 7.36 4.62 -15.16
N GLU A 115 6.13 4.77 -15.62
CA GLU A 115 4.93 4.18 -15.09
C GLU A 115 4.37 3.13 -16.06
N ARG A 116 3.62 2.17 -15.52
CA ARG A 116 2.81 1.21 -16.27
C ARG A 116 1.46 1.11 -15.59
N HIS A 117 0.43 0.82 -16.37
CA HIS A 117 -0.92 0.69 -15.86
C HIS A 117 -1.68 -0.41 -16.60
N THR A 118 -2.71 -0.93 -15.94
CA THR A 118 -3.62 -1.93 -16.51
C THR A 118 -5.00 -1.32 -16.75
N ASN A 119 -5.83 -2.03 -17.52
CA ASN A 119 -7.27 -1.84 -17.49
C ASN A 119 -7.83 -2.06 -16.08
N PHE A 120 -9.05 -1.57 -15.85
CA PHE A 120 -9.79 -1.92 -14.65
C PHE A 120 -10.29 -3.37 -14.76
N PHE A 121 -10.16 -4.12 -13.68
CA PHE A 121 -10.60 -5.50 -13.54
C PHE A 121 -11.16 -5.73 -12.13
N GLY A 122 -11.89 -6.82 -11.95
CA GLY A 122 -12.33 -7.25 -10.63
C GLY A 122 -13.63 -8.04 -10.68
N THR A 123 -14.14 -8.31 -9.49
CA THR A 123 -15.32 -9.15 -9.21
C THR A 123 -16.46 -8.34 -8.55
N CYS A 124 -16.41 -7.02 -8.72
CA CYS A 124 -17.30 -6.07 -8.07
C CYS A 124 -17.17 -5.96 -6.53
N SER A 125 -16.25 -6.70 -5.91
CA SER A 125 -15.95 -6.59 -4.48
C SER A 125 -15.06 -5.39 -4.17
N ASP A 126 -15.37 -4.70 -3.08
CA ASP A 126 -14.60 -3.59 -2.52
C ASP A 126 -13.56 -4.02 -1.46
N THR A 127 -13.39 -5.33 -1.22
CA THR A 127 -12.54 -5.89 -0.16
C THR A 127 -11.38 -6.76 -0.69
N PRO A 128 -10.55 -6.27 -1.63
CA PRO A 128 -9.43 -7.03 -2.15
C PRO A 128 -8.35 -7.27 -1.08
N ARG A 129 -7.65 -8.38 -1.21
CA ARG A 129 -6.42 -8.70 -0.48
C ARG A 129 -5.26 -8.74 -1.46
N ALA A 130 -4.35 -7.78 -1.37
CA ALA A 130 -3.21 -7.68 -2.27
C ALA A 130 -1.90 -7.97 -1.53
N SER A 131 -0.99 -8.66 -2.19
CA SER A 131 0.35 -8.97 -1.69
C SER A 131 1.34 -9.09 -2.83
N VAL A 132 2.59 -8.71 -2.59
CA VAL A 132 3.67 -8.86 -3.57
C VAL A 132 4.61 -9.99 -3.13
N GLN A 133 4.98 -10.86 -4.06
CA GLN A 133 6.01 -11.88 -3.90
C GLN A 133 6.97 -11.81 -5.09
N GLY A 134 8.23 -11.46 -4.83
CA GLY A 134 9.21 -11.22 -5.89
C GLY A 134 8.79 -10.05 -6.78
N ASP A 135 8.61 -10.34 -8.08
CA ASP A 135 8.18 -9.40 -9.12
C ASP A 135 6.70 -9.57 -9.51
N THR A 136 5.94 -10.28 -8.67
CA THR A 136 4.56 -10.65 -8.93
C THR A 136 3.65 -10.10 -7.83
N LEU A 137 2.59 -9.41 -8.25
CA LEU A 137 1.51 -8.97 -7.39
C LEU A 137 0.36 -9.97 -7.49
N THR A 138 -0.11 -10.46 -6.35
CA THR A 138 -1.32 -11.28 -6.26
C THR A 138 -2.42 -10.49 -5.57
N ILE A 139 -3.62 -10.50 -6.15
CA ILE A 139 -4.80 -9.84 -5.62
C ILE A 139 -5.94 -10.85 -5.54
N ARG A 140 -6.41 -11.11 -4.34
CA ARG A 140 -7.51 -12.04 -4.04
C ARG A 140 -8.77 -11.22 -3.81
N MET A 141 -9.84 -11.51 -4.55
CA MET A 141 -11.10 -10.77 -4.48
C MET A 141 -12.29 -11.75 -4.35
N PRO A 142 -13.15 -11.62 -3.33
CA PRO A 142 -14.38 -12.39 -3.28
C PRO A 142 -15.32 -11.97 -4.40
N SER A 143 -16.12 -12.89 -4.93
CA SER A 143 -17.17 -12.54 -5.88
C SER A 143 -18.36 -11.94 -5.15
N VAL A 144 -18.91 -10.84 -5.68
CA VAL A 144 -20.19 -10.29 -5.19
C VAL A 144 -21.39 -11.05 -5.79
N HIS A 145 -21.20 -11.71 -6.94
CA HIS A 145 -22.27 -12.43 -7.65
C HIS A 145 -22.37 -13.90 -7.26
N HIS A 146 -21.30 -14.49 -6.72
CA HIS A 146 -21.24 -15.90 -6.35
C HIS A 146 -20.76 -16.09 -4.91
N ASP A 147 -21.68 -16.49 -4.02
CA ASP A 147 -21.37 -16.68 -2.60
C ASP A 147 -20.26 -17.73 -2.38
N GLY A 148 -19.36 -17.43 -1.45
CA GLY A 148 -18.18 -18.26 -1.15
C GLY A 148 -17.12 -18.35 -2.26
N MET A 149 -17.36 -17.79 -3.45
CA MET A 149 -16.40 -17.80 -4.55
C MET A 149 -15.38 -16.68 -4.40
N GLN A 150 -14.13 -16.98 -4.76
CA GLN A 150 -13.05 -16.01 -4.77
C GLN A 150 -12.19 -16.20 -6.00
N HIS A 151 -11.81 -15.09 -6.63
CA HIS A 151 -10.90 -15.08 -7.77
C HIS A 151 -9.54 -14.56 -7.36
N THR A 152 -8.50 -15.06 -8.04
CA THR A 152 -7.12 -14.64 -7.86
C THR A 152 -6.64 -13.96 -9.13
N TYR A 153 -6.31 -12.67 -9.00
CA TYR A 153 -5.67 -11.90 -10.04
C TYR A 153 -4.17 -11.87 -9.83
N THR A 154 -3.40 -12.08 -10.88
CA THR A 154 -1.93 -12.01 -10.83
C THR A 154 -1.45 -10.95 -11.80
N TYR A 155 -0.65 -10.01 -11.30
CA TYR A 155 0.02 -9.02 -12.11
C TYR A 155 1.52 -9.31 -12.18
N HIS A 156 2.03 -9.43 -13.41
CA HIS A 156 3.45 -9.60 -13.68
C HIS A 156 3.80 -8.93 -15.01
N ALA A 157 4.89 -8.16 -15.03
CA ALA A 157 5.40 -7.50 -16.23
C ALA A 157 4.39 -6.64 -17.03
N GLY A 158 3.37 -6.05 -16.37
CA GLY A 158 2.34 -5.23 -17.03
C GLY A 158 1.08 -5.99 -17.46
N LEU A 159 1.03 -7.30 -17.23
CA LEU A 159 -0.06 -8.17 -17.62
C LEU A 159 -0.83 -8.63 -16.39
N VAL A 160 -2.16 -8.76 -16.51
CA VAL A 160 -3.03 -9.31 -15.46
C VAL A 160 -3.63 -10.62 -15.94
N SER A 161 -3.60 -11.66 -15.10
CA SER A 161 -4.39 -12.89 -15.29
C SER A 161 -5.46 -13.03 -14.21
N LYS A 162 -6.60 -13.65 -14.54
CA LYS A 162 -7.64 -14.12 -13.61
C LYS A 162 -7.54 -15.64 -13.54
N ASP A 163 -7.25 -16.19 -12.36
CA ASP A 163 -7.16 -17.64 -12.11
C ASP A 163 -6.23 -18.36 -13.10
N GLY A 164 -5.13 -17.70 -13.48
CA GLY A 164 -4.15 -18.22 -14.44
C GLY A 164 -4.44 -17.90 -15.91
N VAL A 165 -5.63 -17.41 -16.24
CA VAL A 165 -6.01 -17.01 -17.61
C VAL A 165 -5.68 -15.53 -17.84
N LEU A 166 -4.86 -15.24 -18.84
CA LEU A 166 -4.45 -13.88 -19.18
C LEU A 166 -5.68 -13.03 -19.58
N LEU A 167 -5.83 -11.87 -18.95
CA LEU A 167 -6.83 -10.88 -19.33
C LEU A 167 -6.26 -9.96 -20.42
N ASN A 168 -7.13 -9.44 -21.28
CA ASN A 168 -6.76 -8.33 -22.16
C ASN A 168 -6.69 -7.02 -21.35
N SER A 169 -5.70 -6.93 -20.47
CA SER A 169 -5.61 -5.89 -19.44
C SER A 169 -4.72 -4.72 -19.83
N GLN A 170 -4.28 -4.60 -21.08
CA GLN A 170 -3.49 -3.45 -21.52
C GLN A 170 -4.42 -2.29 -21.90
N CYS A 171 -4.14 -1.09 -21.39
CA CYS A 171 -4.86 0.11 -21.81
C CYS A 171 -4.52 0.43 -23.27
N THR A 172 -5.44 0.10 -24.17
CA THR A 172 -5.29 0.38 -25.59
C THR A 172 -5.77 1.80 -25.85
N LYS A 173 -4.90 2.66 -26.41
CA LYS A 173 -5.21 4.07 -26.77
C LYS A 173 -5.59 5.00 -25.60
N GLY A 174 -5.11 4.75 -24.38
CA GLY A 174 -5.31 5.65 -23.23
C GLY A 174 -6.69 5.61 -22.57
N THR A 175 -7.60 4.80 -23.10
CA THR A 175 -8.87 4.47 -22.44
C THR A 175 -8.75 3.06 -21.88
N CYS A 176 -9.09 2.92 -20.61
CA CYS A 176 -9.00 1.65 -19.92
C CYS A 176 -10.42 1.17 -19.66
N GLU A 177 -10.89 0.20 -20.45
CA GLU A 177 -12.23 -0.36 -20.32
C GLU A 177 -12.30 -1.26 -19.07
N ASN A 178 -13.48 -1.31 -18.44
CA ASN A 178 -13.72 -2.24 -17.34
C ASN A 178 -13.84 -3.65 -17.91
N TYR A 179 -12.98 -4.56 -17.47
CA TYR A 179 -13.13 -5.98 -17.72
C TYR A 179 -13.78 -6.64 -16.50
N PHE A 180 -15.09 -6.86 -16.59
CA PHE A 180 -15.84 -7.64 -15.60
C PHE A 180 -15.57 -9.10 -15.90
N GLY A 181 -14.85 -9.79 -15.01
CA GLY A 181 -14.39 -11.14 -15.27
C GLY A 181 -15.42 -12.22 -14.96
N ASP A 182 -16.66 -11.87 -14.64
CA ASP A 182 -17.62 -12.78 -14.00
C ASP A 182 -18.58 -13.47 -14.99
N ASP A 183 -18.30 -13.41 -16.30
CA ASP A 183 -19.00 -14.17 -17.34
C ASP A 183 -18.22 -15.41 -17.80
#